data_AF-A0A2R6DWT8-F1
#
_entry.id   AF-A0A2R6DWT8-F1
#
_cell.length_a   1.000
_cell.length_b   1.000
_cell.length_c   1.000
_cell.angle_alpha   90.00
_cell.angle_beta   90.00
_cell.angle_gamma   90.00
#
_symmetry.space_group_name_H-M   'P 1'
#
loop_
_entity.id
_entity.type
_entity.pdbx_description
1 polymer ?
#
loop_
_entity_poly.entity_id
_entity_poly.type
_entity_poly.pdbx_seq_one_letter_code
_entity_poly.pdbx_strand_id
1 'polypeptide(L)'
;ALANLVAVAAEAKAATLLAETGFPGTTTDAVVVGCDPDGEPAAFSGSATAIGEAARVCVRDTVRASLQSRYPDQSFPESVEAAEHGSRVDREATVSPVRGDESGP
;
A
#
# COMPACT_ATOMS: atom_id res chain seq x y z
N ALA A 1 9.04 14.36 2.09
CA ALA A 1 9.64 13.15 1.47
C ALA A 1 9.03 11.86 2.02
N LEU A 2 9.10 11.60 3.34
CA LEU A 2 8.57 10.36 3.94
C LEU A 2 7.10 10.05 3.62
N ALA A 3 6.20 11.04 3.71
CA ALA A 3 4.80 10.86 3.33
C ALA A 3 4.63 10.41 1.87
N ASN A 4 5.44 10.95 0.95
CA ASN A 4 5.42 10.53 -0.45
C ASN A 4 5.95 9.09 -0.59
N LEU A 5 6.90 8.68 0.25
CA LEU A 5 7.45 7.31 0.21
C LEU A 5 6.42 6.30 0.74
N VAL A 6 5.67 6.67 1.78
CA VAL A 6 4.50 5.91 2.24
C VAL A 6 3.48 5.75 1.10
N ALA A 7 3.17 6.83 0.37
CA ALA A 7 2.25 6.76 -0.77
C ALA A 7 2.75 5.82 -1.88
N VAL A 8 4.04 5.92 -2.27
CA VAL A 8 4.63 5.03 -3.28
C VAL A 8 4.60 3.56 -2.83
N ALA A 9 4.90 3.29 -1.56
CA ALA A 9 4.86 1.95 -1.00
C ALA A 9 3.42 1.40 -0.94
N ALA A 10 2.44 2.21 -0.52
CA ALA A 10 1.04 1.83 -0.51
C ALA A 10 0.50 1.54 -1.92
N GLU A 11 0.82 2.39 -2.91
CA GLU A 11 0.48 2.17 -4.32
C GLU A 11 1.08 0.86 -4.84
N ALA A 12 2.37 0.61 -4.58
CA ALA A 12 3.04 -0.60 -5.01
C ALA A 12 2.45 -1.86 -4.38
N LYS A 13 2.10 -1.81 -3.09
CA LYS A 13 1.44 -2.89 -2.36
C LYS A 13 0.09 -3.19 -3.01
N ALA A 14 -0.74 -2.16 -3.18
CA ALA A 14 -2.09 -2.32 -3.72
C ALA A 14 -2.08 -2.84 -5.16
N ALA A 15 -1.22 -2.29 -6.02
CA ALA A 15 -1.07 -2.74 -7.39
C ALA A 15 -0.58 -4.19 -7.49
N THR A 16 0.34 -4.60 -6.60
CA THR A 16 0.84 -5.97 -6.57
C THR A 16 -0.24 -6.94 -6.07
N LEU A 17 -0.93 -6.63 -4.97
CA LEU A 17 -2.03 -7.46 -4.48
C LEU A 17 -3.12 -7.62 -5.54
N LEU A 18 -3.53 -6.52 -6.17
CA LEU A 18 -4.54 -6.55 -7.23
C LEU A 18 -4.12 -7.46 -8.39
N ALA A 19 -2.85 -7.41 -8.80
CA ALA A 19 -2.34 -8.24 -9.89
C ALA A 19 -2.25 -9.73 -9.53
N GLU A 20 -1.91 -10.07 -8.29
CA GLU A 20 -1.72 -11.47 -7.86
C GLU A 20 -3.03 -12.13 -7.43
N THR A 21 -3.95 -11.38 -6.80
CA THR A 21 -5.14 -11.96 -6.14
C THR A 21 -6.48 -11.40 -6.65
N GLY A 22 -6.47 -10.33 -7.44
CA GLY A 22 -7.68 -9.62 -7.84
C GLY A 22 -8.23 -8.65 -6.78
N PHE A 23 -7.58 -8.53 -5.61
CA PHE A 23 -7.99 -7.62 -4.54
C PHE A 23 -6.88 -6.60 -4.22
N PRO A 24 -7.18 -5.29 -4.12
CA PRO A 24 -6.16 -4.25 -4.00
C PRO A 24 -5.62 -4.05 -2.58
N GLY A 25 -6.09 -4.80 -1.59
CA GLY A 25 -5.78 -4.48 -0.20
C GLY A 25 -5.79 -5.71 0.70
N THR A 26 -5.09 -5.57 1.83
CA THR A 26 -5.31 -6.42 2.99
C THR A 26 -5.87 -5.57 4.11
N THR A 27 -6.46 -6.19 5.10
CA THR A 27 -7.11 -5.47 6.19
C THR A 27 -6.16 -4.70 7.09
N THR A 28 -4.86 -5.00 7.00
CA THR A 28 -3.78 -4.28 7.67
C THR A 28 -3.00 -3.48 6.63
N ASP A 29 -3.67 -2.67 5.81
CA ASP A 29 -3.04 -1.74 4.86
C ASP A 29 -2.23 -0.60 5.53
N ALA A 30 -1.58 -0.90 6.65
CA ALA A 30 -0.61 -0.06 7.31
C ALA A 30 0.74 -0.17 6.58
N VAL A 31 1.31 1.00 6.30
CA VAL A 31 2.67 1.17 5.79
C VAL A 31 3.41 2.08 6.74
N VAL A 32 4.59 1.65 7.18
CA VAL A 32 5.50 2.45 8.00
C VAL A 32 6.79 2.63 7.24
N VAL A 33 7.32 3.85 7.25
CA VAL A 33 8.60 4.20 6.64
C VAL A 33 9.43 4.93 7.69
N GLY A 34 10.66 4.48 7.88
CA GLY A 34 11.67 5.14 8.71
C GLY A 34 12.90 5.48 7.87
N CYS A 35 13.64 6.49 8.31
CA CYS A 35 14.98 6.77 7.81
C CYS A 35 15.99 6.50 8.92
N ASP A 36 17.16 6.00 8.54
CA ASP A 36 18.33 5.97 9.42
C ASP A 36 18.75 7.42 9.72
N PRO A 37 18.74 7.88 10.99
CA PRO A 37 19.12 9.25 11.33
C PRO A 37 20.59 9.56 11.05
N ASP A 38 21.45 8.53 10.99
CA ASP A 38 22.88 8.66 10.72
C ASP A 38 23.24 8.36 9.26
N GLY A 39 22.25 8.07 8.41
CA GLY A 39 22.43 7.73 7.00
C GLY A 39 22.62 8.94 6.08
N GLU A 40 23.19 8.68 4.90
CA GLU A 40 23.40 9.72 3.87
C GLU A 40 22.08 10.28 3.33
N PRO A 41 21.85 11.62 3.40
CA PRO A 41 20.63 12.22 2.87
C PRO A 41 20.53 12.12 1.35
N ALA A 42 19.32 11.82 0.86
CA ALA A 42 19.05 11.76 -0.57
C ALA A 42 17.75 12.48 -0.92
N ALA A 43 17.76 13.19 -2.06
CA ALA A 43 16.58 13.88 -2.55
C ALA A 43 15.54 12.86 -3.04
N PHE A 44 14.29 13.05 -2.60
CA PHE A 44 13.17 12.20 -2.98
C PHE A 44 11.93 13.02 -3.32
N SER A 45 11.42 12.85 -4.54
CA SER A 45 10.21 13.53 -5.03
C SER A 45 9.19 12.60 -5.71
N GLY A 46 9.41 11.28 -5.74
CA GLY A 46 8.43 10.35 -6.33
C GLY A 46 8.97 8.99 -6.76
N SER A 47 8.10 8.20 -7.38
CA SER A 47 8.32 6.80 -7.75
C SER A 47 9.41 6.57 -8.82
N ALA A 48 9.74 7.58 -9.61
CA ALA A 48 10.78 7.52 -10.64
C ALA A 48 12.20 7.88 -10.15
N THR A 49 12.37 8.08 -8.84
CA THR A 49 13.68 8.25 -8.22
C THR A 49 14.28 6.89 -7.86
N ALA A 50 15.61 6.81 -7.67
CA ALA A 50 16.26 5.57 -7.24
C ALA A 50 15.64 4.99 -5.95
N ILE A 51 15.29 5.85 -4.98
CA ILE A 51 14.61 5.43 -3.75
C ILE A 51 13.20 4.93 -4.05
N GLY A 52 12.45 5.64 -4.91
CA GLY A 52 11.10 5.25 -5.30
C GLY A 52 11.07 3.91 -6.02
N GLU A 53 11.99 3.69 -6.96
CA GLU A 53 12.14 2.43 -7.69
C GLU A 53 12.47 1.28 -6.73
N ALA A 54 13.49 1.46 -5.89
CA ALA A 54 13.89 0.47 -4.89
C ALA A 54 12.73 0.12 -3.96
N ALA A 55 11.99 1.10 -3.46
CA ALA A 55 10.83 0.88 -2.60
C ALA A 55 9.76 0.04 -3.30
N ARG A 56 9.44 0.32 -4.58
CA ARG A 56 8.44 -0.45 -5.34
C ARG A 56 8.86 -1.90 -5.55
N VAL A 57 10.13 -2.13 -5.89
CA VAL A 57 10.68 -3.49 -6.05
C VAL A 57 10.61 -4.25 -4.73
N CYS A 58 11.12 -3.67 -3.64
CA CYS A 58 11.10 -4.29 -2.31
C CYS A 58 9.68 -4.63 -1.85
N VAL A 59 8.73 -3.70 -2.01
CA VAL A 59 7.33 -3.94 -1.63
C VAL A 59 6.72 -5.07 -2.46
N ARG A 60 6.93 -5.08 -3.78
CA ARG A 60 6.40 -6.12 -4.66
C ARG A 60 6.91 -7.51 -4.27
N ASP A 61 8.22 -7.63 -4.02
CA ASP A 61 8.82 -8.91 -3.64
C ASP A 61 8.34 -9.37 -2.27
N THR A 62 8.23 -8.45 -1.31
CA THR A 62 7.71 -8.75 0.03
C THR A 62 6.26 -9.22 -0.01
N VAL A 63 5.40 -8.60 -0.82
CA VAL A 63 4.00 -9.00 -0.97
C VAL A 63 3.91 -10.41 -1.55
N ARG A 64 4.67 -10.71 -2.61
CA ARG A 64 4.69 -12.06 -3.21
C ARG A 64 5.20 -13.11 -2.25
N ALA A 65 6.30 -12.85 -1.55
CA ALA A 65 6.82 -13.76 -0.54
C ALA A 65 5.80 -14.00 0.59
N SER A 66 5.09 -12.94 1.01
CA SER A 66 4.04 -13.04 2.04
C SER A 66 2.84 -13.86 1.59
N LEU A 67 2.45 -13.74 0.31
CA LEU A 67 1.40 -14.55 -0.31
C LEU A 67 1.83 -16.01 -0.43
N GLN A 68 3.03 -16.28 -0.97
CA GLN A 68 3.57 -17.64 -1.09
C GLN A 68 3.70 -18.35 0.25
N SER A 69 4.10 -17.62 1.30
CA SER A 69 4.19 -18.19 2.65
C SER A 69 2.83 -18.61 3.23
N ARG A 70 1.73 -18.00 2.79
CA ARG A 70 0.37 -18.25 3.30
C ARG A 70 -0.45 -19.16 2.38
N TYR A 71 -0.17 -19.08 1.09
CA TYR A 71 -0.84 -19.79 0.01
C TYR A 71 0.22 -20.45 -0.87
N PRO A 72 0.90 -21.51 -0.39
CA PRO A 72 2.02 -22.14 -1.10
C PRO A 72 1.61 -22.70 -2.46
N ASP A 73 0.35 -23.15 -2.58
CA ASP A 73 -0.21 -23.70 -3.82
C ASP A 73 -0.84 -22.63 -4.73
N GLN A 74 -0.73 -21.34 -4.36
CA GLN A 74 -1.32 -20.19 -5.08
C GLN A 74 -2.85 -20.26 -5.25
N SER A 75 -3.51 -21.10 -4.45
CA SER A 75 -4.97 -21.14 -4.35
C SER A 75 -5.44 -19.97 -3.47
N PHE A 76 -5.45 -18.76 -4.05
CA PHE A 76 -5.94 -17.59 -3.34
C PHE A 76 -7.46 -17.67 -3.13
N PRO A 77 -7.99 -17.16 -2.00
CA PRO A 77 -9.41 -17.08 -1.76
C PRO A 77 -10.14 -16.27 -2.85
N GLU A 78 -11.32 -16.72 -3.28
CA GLU A 78 -12.13 -16.04 -4.29
C GLU A 78 -12.90 -14.83 -3.74
N SER A 79 -12.92 -14.65 -2.41
CA SER A 79 -13.54 -13.52 -1.74
C SER A 79 -12.76 -13.14 -0.48
N VAL A 80 -12.99 -11.91 -0.01
CA VAL A 80 -12.44 -11.43 1.26
C VAL A 80 -13.01 -12.24 2.43
N GLU A 81 -14.29 -12.61 2.38
CA GLU A 81 -14.96 -13.44 3.39
C GLU A 81 -14.35 -14.84 3.50
N ALA A 82 -13.87 -15.40 2.40
CA ALA A 82 -13.25 -16.72 2.36
C ALA A 82 -11.76 -16.69 2.76
N ALA A 83 -11.17 -15.51 2.94
CA ALA A 83 -9.76 -15.39 3.25
C ALA A 83 -9.46 -15.78 4.71
N GLU A 84 -8.83 -16.95 4.90
CA GLU A 84 -8.34 -17.42 6.20
C GLU A 84 -7.31 -16.45 6.83
N HIS A 85 -6.61 -15.70 6.00
CA HIS A 85 -5.55 -14.78 6.41
C HIS A 85 -5.90 -13.34 6.03
N GLY A 86 -6.83 -12.76 6.78
CA GLY A 86 -7.23 -11.36 6.72
C GLY A 86 -8.16 -10.99 7.88
N SER A 87 -8.21 -9.72 8.28
CA SER A 87 -9.31 -9.20 9.10
C SER A 87 -10.35 -8.50 8.20
N ARG A 88 -11.40 -7.86 8.73
CA ARG A 88 -12.30 -7.03 7.90
C ARG A 88 -12.49 -5.68 8.57
N VAL A 89 -12.51 -4.60 7.79
CA VAL A 89 -13.14 -3.34 8.21
C VAL A 89 -14.49 -3.30 7.50
N ASP A 90 -15.56 -3.50 8.24
CA ASP A 90 -16.95 -3.52 7.80
C ASP A 90 -17.64 -2.15 7.94
N ARG A 91 -16.85 -1.09 8.13
CA ARG A 91 -17.35 0.28 8.29
C ARG A 91 -17.34 1.02 6.96
N GLU A 92 -18.47 1.63 6.64
CA GLU A 92 -18.61 2.53 5.49
C GLU A 92 -18.21 3.96 5.89
N ALA A 93 -17.56 4.68 4.97
CA ALA A 93 -17.21 6.08 5.17
C ALA A 93 -18.44 6.97 4.96
N THR A 94 -18.81 7.77 5.97
CA THR A 94 -19.78 8.86 5.77
C THR A 94 -19.06 10.01 5.07
N VAL A 95 -19.31 10.16 3.76
CA VAL A 95 -18.76 11.28 2.98
C VAL A 95 -19.74 12.45 2.96
N SER A 96 -19.22 13.66 3.10
CA SER A 96 -19.96 14.91 2.93
C SER A 96 -19.23 15.78 1.91
N PRO A 97 -19.97 16.59 1.12
CA PRO A 97 -19.35 17.48 0.16
C PRO A 97 -18.41 18.45 0.88
N VAL A 98 -17.22 18.64 0.33
CA VAL A 98 -16.30 19.69 0.79
C VAL A 98 -17.01 21.01 0.50
N ARG A 99 -17.34 21.76 1.56
CA ARG A 99 -17.81 23.14 1.38
C ARG A 99 -16.67 23.89 0.72
N GLY A 100 -16.83 24.22 -0.57
CA GLY A 100 -15.97 25.18 -1.22
C GLY A 100 -16.01 26.46 -0.41
N ASP A 101 -14.84 27.04 -0.16
CA ASP A 101 -14.76 28.35 0.48
C ASP A 101 -15.36 29.34 -0.53
N GLU A 102 -16.63 29.70 -0.34
CA GLU A 102 -17.23 30.85 -1.03
C GLU A 102 -16.55 32.10 -0.45
N SER A 103 -15.34 32.36 -0.93
CA SER A 103 -14.73 33.69 -0.84
C SER A 103 -15.62 34.62 -1.67
N GLY A 104 -16.62 35.19 -0.99
CA GLY A 104 -17.48 36.22 -1.54
C GLY A 104 -16.68 37.47 -1.94
N PRO A 105 -17.15 38.21 -2.96
CA PRO A 105 -16.50 39.41 -3.47
C PRO A 105 -16.47 40.57 -2.46
#